data_AF-A0A1J1IIU3-F1
#
_entry.id   AF-A0A1J1IIU3-F1
#
_cell.length_a   1.000
_cell.length_b   1.000
_cell.length_c   1.000
_cell.angle_alpha   90.00
_cell.angle_beta   90.00
_cell.angle_gamma   90.00
#
_symmetry.space_group_name_H-M   'P 1'
#
loop_
_entity.id
_entity.type
_entity.pdbx_description
1 polymer ?
#
loop_
_entity_poly.entity_id
_entity_poly.type
_entity_poly.pdbx_seq_one_letter_code
_entity_poly.pdbx_strand_id
1 'polypeptide(L)'
;MYCGLNKRVLKSIKLCRYKILWFVLIYFLLFIAAILNVASNHKSIQQNLAHKTLSYELDDGITDEAKKYIEELGLKNPGENGEAVIIPETASDEIKRLMNDSFEEKAFNAFISNMVSLNRNIPDWRNDICKNKIYHKNLPKCSVMITVHNEDWMLLMRTIHSVLLRSPSELLEEILIIDDASVKEWLHKQLDDFVSKQSKVRLIRSPKRLGIINARNLGSSNAIGPIIINLDSHVEVSPGWLEPLLDRFVDDNKKFVGARISGITRETLALKFKDDLPYYVGGVQWDLSFSWETFEPLKTATLIGPTHAISKDFFMELGMYDPEYGTWGGEDMELSIKVWLCGGTVEQIPCSRTAHMYKKHKYTHPDKDYRWNTNRIAEIWLDEYKRFYYRAIQNSHHDFGNITERIEIKNKNKCKPFKWFLDNVYNIRIPDDIKDP
;
A
#
# COMPACT_ATOMS: atom_id res chain seq x y z
N MET A 1 53.29 -81.26 18.53
CA MET A 1 54.06 -80.13 17.97
C MET A 1 53.05 -79.08 17.49
N TYR A 2 53.26 -77.83 17.88
CA TYR A 2 52.33 -76.70 17.78
C TYR A 2 51.80 -76.42 16.37
N CYS A 3 50.51 -76.03 16.27
CA CYS A 3 50.15 -74.83 15.50
C CYS A 3 48.83 -74.26 16.03
N GLY A 4 48.95 -73.30 16.95
CA GLY A 4 47.81 -72.60 17.54
C GLY A 4 47.14 -71.70 16.51
N LEU A 5 45.82 -71.80 16.39
CA LEU A 5 45.02 -70.78 15.73
C LEU A 5 45.32 -69.42 16.39
N ASN A 6 45.90 -68.53 15.60
CA ASN A 6 46.42 -67.25 16.05
C ASN A 6 45.27 -66.42 16.64
N LYS A 7 45.22 -66.28 17.98
CA LYS A 7 44.20 -65.50 18.71
C LYS A 7 44.03 -64.07 18.16
N ARG A 8 45.01 -63.52 17.44
CA ARG A 8 44.93 -62.22 16.74
C ARG A 8 43.92 -62.19 15.58
N VAL A 9 43.75 -63.27 14.83
CA VAL A 9 42.84 -63.31 13.66
C VAL A 9 41.38 -63.34 14.09
N LEU A 10 41.04 -64.15 15.10
CA LEU A 10 39.71 -64.17 15.72
C LEU A 10 39.36 -62.85 16.43
N LYS A 11 40.34 -62.17 17.03
CA LYS A 11 40.15 -60.84 17.64
C LYS A 11 39.90 -59.77 16.57
N SER A 12 40.58 -59.85 15.43
CA SER A 12 40.43 -58.93 14.30
C SER A 12 39.06 -59.04 13.61
N ILE A 13 38.57 -60.27 13.39
CA ILE A 13 37.22 -60.50 12.80
C ILE A 13 36.10 -60.02 13.76
N LYS A 14 36.25 -60.24 15.07
CA LYS A 14 35.33 -59.68 16.08
C LYS A 14 35.38 -58.16 16.10
N LEU A 15 36.57 -57.54 16.08
CA LEU A 15 36.71 -56.08 16.03
C LEU A 15 36.07 -55.47 14.76
N CYS A 16 36.21 -56.14 13.62
CA CYS A 16 35.61 -55.70 12.35
C CYS A 16 34.07 -55.75 12.40
N ARG A 17 33.49 -56.80 12.99
CA ARG A 17 32.05 -56.89 13.24
C ARG A 17 31.53 -55.79 14.17
N TYR A 18 32.25 -55.49 15.26
CA TYR A 18 31.86 -54.40 16.17
C TYR A 18 31.96 -53.03 15.51
N LYS A 19 32.95 -52.81 14.63
CA LYS A 19 33.04 -51.56 13.85
C LYS A 19 31.88 -51.41 12.88
N ILE A 20 31.52 -52.46 12.14
CA ILE A 20 30.39 -52.43 11.20
C ILE A 20 29.07 -52.19 11.95
N LEU A 21 28.84 -52.87 13.08
CA LEU A 21 27.67 -52.63 13.94
C LEU A 21 27.62 -51.19 14.46
N TRP A 22 28.77 -50.61 14.83
CA TRP A 22 28.86 -49.20 15.23
C TRP A 22 28.55 -48.24 14.08
N PHE A 23 29.03 -48.50 12.86
CA PHE A 23 28.70 -47.69 11.69
C PHE A 23 27.22 -47.75 11.34
N VAL A 24 26.60 -48.93 11.40
CA VAL A 24 25.15 -49.10 11.18
C VAL A 24 24.35 -48.37 12.26
N LEU A 25 24.77 -48.44 13.53
CA LEU A 25 24.12 -47.73 14.62
C LEU A 25 24.20 -46.21 14.45
N ILE A 26 25.37 -45.68 14.08
CA ILE A 26 25.55 -44.25 13.81
C ILE A 26 24.66 -43.79 12.66
N TYR A 27 24.62 -44.55 11.55
CA TYR A 27 23.80 -44.18 10.40
C TYR A 27 22.30 -44.21 10.74
N PHE A 28 21.87 -45.19 11.54
CA PHE A 28 20.49 -45.29 12.02
C PHE A 28 20.12 -44.12 12.93
N LEU A 29 21.02 -43.70 13.83
CA LEU A 29 20.80 -42.54 14.69
C LEU A 29 20.76 -41.23 13.91
N LEU A 30 21.62 -41.05 12.89
CA LEU A 30 21.59 -39.89 12.00
C LEU A 30 20.30 -39.84 11.17
N PHE A 31 19.80 -41.00 10.72
CA PHE A 31 18.54 -41.09 10.00
C PHE A 31 17.34 -40.72 10.89
N ILE A 32 17.31 -41.22 12.14
CA ILE A 32 16.29 -40.82 13.12
C ILE A 32 16.36 -39.32 13.40
N ALA A 33 17.57 -38.77 13.59
CA ALA A 33 17.75 -37.34 13.82
C ALA A 33 17.25 -36.50 12.63
N ALA A 34 17.49 -36.95 11.39
CA ALA A 34 16.98 -36.29 10.19
C ALA A 34 15.44 -36.34 10.12
N ILE A 35 14.82 -37.48 10.42
CA ILE A 35 13.36 -37.61 10.48
C ILE A 35 12.77 -36.72 11.58
N LEU A 36 13.36 -36.71 12.78
CA LEU A 36 12.91 -35.85 13.87
C LEU A 36 13.07 -34.36 13.54
N ASN A 37 14.12 -33.98 12.80
CA ASN A 37 14.32 -32.61 12.34
C ASN A 37 13.29 -32.21 11.27
N VAL A 38 12.98 -33.09 10.32
CA VAL A 38 11.92 -32.87 9.32
C VAL A 38 10.55 -32.81 10.00
N ALA A 39 10.26 -33.69 10.96
CA ALA A 39 9.02 -33.68 11.71
C ALA A 39 8.87 -32.44 12.60
N SER A 40 9.97 -31.99 13.22
CA SER A 40 10.03 -30.75 14.00
C SER A 40 9.79 -29.53 13.13
N ASN A 41 10.46 -29.44 11.96
CA ASN A 41 10.24 -28.37 10.99
C ASN A 41 8.82 -28.40 10.43
N HIS A 42 8.25 -29.57 10.16
CA HIS A 42 6.85 -29.67 9.70
C HIS A 42 5.87 -29.22 10.79
N LYS A 43 6.12 -29.56 12.07
CA LYS A 43 5.33 -29.06 13.20
C LYS A 43 5.48 -27.55 13.39
N SER A 44 6.68 -26.99 13.21
CA SER A 44 6.91 -25.54 13.28
C SER A 44 6.28 -24.82 12.10
N ILE A 45 6.29 -25.39 10.90
CA ILE A 45 5.60 -24.87 9.71
C ILE A 45 4.09 -24.91 9.91
N GLN A 46 3.53 -26.01 10.43
CA GLN A 46 2.11 -26.10 10.75
C GLN A 46 1.71 -25.18 11.91
N GLN A 47 2.54 -25.02 12.94
CA GLN A 47 2.30 -24.04 13.99
C GLN A 47 2.40 -22.62 13.46
N ASN A 48 3.35 -22.30 12.57
CA ASN A 48 3.45 -20.99 11.92
C ASN A 48 2.29 -20.72 10.96
N LEU A 49 1.77 -21.74 10.27
CA LEU A 49 0.55 -21.63 9.45
C LEU A 49 -0.71 -21.49 10.31
N ALA A 50 -0.78 -22.17 11.46
CA ALA A 50 -1.90 -22.11 12.38
C ALA A 50 -1.90 -20.84 13.25
N HIS A 51 -0.74 -20.26 13.56
CA HIS A 51 -0.62 -18.98 14.26
C HIS A 51 -0.89 -17.76 13.35
N LYS A 52 -0.92 -17.96 12.02
CA LYS A 52 -1.09 -16.87 11.04
C LYS A 52 -2.55 -16.55 10.70
N THR A 53 -3.50 -17.31 11.22
CA THR A 53 -4.93 -16.99 11.07
C THR A 53 -5.47 -16.52 12.41
N LEU A 54 -5.11 -15.31 12.80
CA LEU A 54 -6.05 -14.51 13.61
C LEU A 54 -7.24 -14.27 12.67
N SER A 55 -8.18 -15.21 12.61
CA SER A 55 -9.34 -15.07 11.74
C SER A 55 -10.17 -13.95 12.33
N TYR A 56 -9.96 -12.73 11.84
CA TYR A 56 -10.98 -11.71 11.95
C TYR A 56 -12.27 -12.38 11.44
N GLU A 57 -13.31 -12.43 12.28
CA GLU A 57 -14.64 -12.85 11.84
C GLU A 57 -15.17 -11.74 10.93
N LEU A 58 -14.75 -11.80 9.66
CA LEU A 58 -15.10 -10.85 8.62
C LEU A 58 -16.25 -11.43 7.82
N ASP A 59 -17.41 -10.77 7.90
CA ASP A 59 -18.54 -11.05 7.05
C ASP A 59 -18.19 -10.86 5.57
N ASP A 60 -18.84 -11.59 4.66
CA ASP A 60 -18.57 -11.48 3.23
C ASP A 60 -19.26 -10.26 2.58
N GLY A 61 -20.14 -9.58 3.31
CA GLY A 61 -20.90 -8.41 2.87
C GLY A 61 -22.02 -8.72 1.88
N ILE A 62 -22.27 -10.00 1.57
CA ILE A 62 -23.26 -10.41 0.58
C ILE A 62 -24.63 -10.53 1.24
N THR A 63 -25.48 -9.54 0.99
CA THR A 63 -26.87 -9.53 1.47
C THR A 63 -27.70 -10.62 0.78
N ASP A 64 -28.82 -11.01 1.39
CA ASP A 64 -29.73 -11.99 0.78
C ASP A 64 -30.32 -11.50 -0.55
N GLU A 65 -30.49 -10.19 -0.69
CA GLU A 65 -30.86 -9.55 -1.96
C GLU A 65 -29.77 -9.73 -3.03
N ALA A 66 -28.49 -9.51 -2.68
CA ALA A 66 -27.38 -9.75 -3.59
C ALA A 66 -27.28 -11.24 -3.99
N LYS A 67 -27.51 -12.18 -3.06
CA LYS A 67 -27.55 -13.63 -3.35
C LYS A 67 -28.62 -13.97 -4.39
N LYS A 68 -29.82 -13.40 -4.26
CA LYS A 68 -30.90 -13.58 -5.23
C LYS A 68 -30.46 -13.14 -6.64
N TYR A 69 -29.80 -11.98 -6.77
CA TYR A 69 -29.30 -11.53 -8.07
C TYR A 69 -28.16 -12.39 -8.61
N ILE A 70 -27.25 -12.87 -7.74
CA ILE A 70 -26.20 -13.81 -8.13
C ILE A 70 -26.81 -15.09 -8.71
N GLU A 71 -27.84 -15.64 -8.06
CA GLU A 71 -28.56 -16.84 -8.52
C GLU A 71 -29.33 -16.58 -9.82
N GLU A 72 -30.09 -15.48 -9.90
CA GLU A 72 -30.86 -15.08 -11.09
C GLU A 72 -29.96 -14.91 -12.31
N LEU A 73 -28.77 -14.33 -12.13
CA LEU A 73 -27.79 -14.11 -13.19
C LEU A 73 -26.90 -15.32 -13.47
N GLY A 74 -27.03 -16.42 -12.68
CA GLY A 74 -26.20 -17.61 -12.81
C GLY A 74 -24.70 -17.37 -12.57
N LEU A 75 -24.35 -16.35 -11.78
CA LEU A 75 -22.97 -15.98 -11.49
C LEU A 75 -22.35 -16.97 -10.49
N LYS A 76 -21.11 -17.38 -10.76
CA LYS A 76 -20.33 -18.22 -9.84
C LYS A 76 -19.19 -17.40 -9.26
N ASN A 77 -19.22 -17.15 -7.94
CA ASN A 77 -18.21 -16.39 -7.21
C ASN A 77 -17.80 -15.09 -7.93
N PRO A 78 -18.74 -14.17 -8.17
CA PRO A 78 -18.48 -12.96 -8.96
C PRO A 78 -17.33 -12.13 -8.37
N GLY A 79 -16.37 -11.77 -9.22
CA GLY A 79 -15.24 -10.91 -8.85
C GLY A 79 -14.11 -11.63 -8.12
N GLU A 80 -14.25 -12.94 -7.90
CA GLU A 80 -13.22 -13.79 -7.30
C GLU A 80 -11.93 -13.76 -8.14
N ASN A 81 -10.79 -13.85 -7.47
CA ASN A 81 -9.46 -13.68 -8.07
C ASN A 81 -9.19 -12.31 -8.71
N GLY A 82 -10.05 -11.32 -8.44
CA GLY A 82 -9.98 -10.00 -9.06
C GLY A 82 -10.45 -9.96 -10.50
N GLU A 83 -11.13 -11.00 -10.98
CA GLU A 83 -11.65 -11.07 -12.34
C GLU A 83 -12.86 -10.13 -12.55
N ALA A 84 -13.15 -9.83 -13.81
CA ALA A 84 -14.31 -8.99 -14.16
C ALA A 84 -15.63 -9.71 -13.87
N VAL A 85 -16.57 -9.03 -13.24
CA VAL A 85 -17.96 -9.48 -13.17
C VAL A 85 -18.64 -9.15 -14.49
N ILE A 86 -18.99 -10.18 -15.27
CA ILE A 86 -19.66 -10.05 -16.55
C ILE A 86 -21.13 -10.39 -16.37
N ILE A 87 -22.00 -9.41 -16.62
CA ILE A 87 -23.45 -9.59 -16.55
C ILE A 87 -23.93 -10.18 -17.88
N PRO A 88 -24.68 -11.30 -17.88
CA PRO A 88 -25.22 -11.89 -19.10
C PRO A 88 -26.09 -10.91 -19.90
N GLU A 89 -26.02 -10.95 -21.23
CA GLU A 89 -26.86 -10.11 -22.11
C GLU A 89 -28.36 -10.35 -21.91
N THR A 90 -28.70 -11.56 -21.49
CA THR A 90 -30.06 -12.01 -21.15
C THR A 90 -30.58 -11.45 -19.83
N ALA A 91 -29.80 -10.65 -19.09
CA ALA A 91 -30.25 -9.98 -17.88
C ALA A 91 -31.50 -9.12 -18.16
N SER A 92 -32.42 -9.11 -17.19
CA SER A 92 -33.68 -8.39 -17.27
C SER A 92 -33.46 -6.87 -17.41
N ASP A 93 -34.45 -6.18 -17.98
CA ASP A 93 -34.41 -4.71 -18.10
C ASP A 93 -34.37 -4.04 -16.72
N GLU A 94 -34.93 -4.67 -15.70
CA GLU A 94 -34.85 -4.23 -14.31
C GLU A 94 -33.40 -4.21 -13.81
N ILE A 95 -32.64 -5.30 -14.00
CA ILE A 95 -31.22 -5.38 -13.60
C ILE A 95 -30.39 -4.35 -14.36
N LYS A 96 -30.61 -4.21 -15.67
CA LYS A 96 -29.92 -3.19 -16.49
C LYS A 96 -30.20 -1.78 -15.98
N ARG A 97 -31.43 -1.49 -15.58
CA ARG A 97 -31.80 -0.21 -14.95
C ARG A 97 -31.10 -0.01 -13.60
N LEU A 98 -31.12 -1.00 -12.71
CA LEU A 98 -30.44 -0.91 -11.41
C LEU A 98 -28.93 -0.66 -11.54
N MET A 99 -28.28 -1.30 -12.52
CA MET A 99 -26.88 -1.04 -12.83
C MET A 99 -26.66 0.41 -13.28
N ASN A 100 -27.47 0.91 -14.22
CA ASN A 100 -27.38 2.28 -14.71
C ASN A 100 -27.62 3.31 -13.60
N ASP A 101 -28.69 3.15 -12.82
CA ASP A 101 -29.03 4.02 -11.69
C ASP A 101 -27.88 4.09 -10.68
N SER A 102 -27.28 2.93 -10.36
CA SER A 102 -26.13 2.86 -9.45
C SER A 102 -24.91 3.62 -9.98
N PHE A 103 -24.68 3.55 -11.30
CA PHE A 103 -23.55 4.22 -11.95
C PHE A 103 -23.76 5.73 -12.03
N GLU A 104 -24.98 6.20 -12.29
CA GLU A 104 -25.31 7.62 -12.32
C GLU A 104 -25.20 8.27 -10.94
N GLU A 105 -25.69 7.58 -9.90
CA GLU A 105 -25.66 8.09 -8.53
C GLU A 105 -24.24 8.08 -7.95
N LYS A 106 -23.54 6.94 -8.08
CA LYS A 106 -22.29 6.67 -7.34
C LYS A 106 -21.03 6.80 -8.19
N ALA A 107 -21.15 7.01 -9.50
CA ALA A 107 -20.07 7.07 -10.48
C ALA A 107 -19.31 5.73 -10.70
N PHE A 108 -19.84 4.61 -10.20
CA PHE A 108 -19.36 3.24 -10.43
C PHE A 108 -20.53 2.25 -10.28
N ASN A 109 -20.33 1.01 -10.73
CA ASN A 109 -21.36 -0.03 -10.67
C ASN A 109 -21.48 -0.63 -9.26
N ALA A 110 -22.23 0.07 -8.38
CA ALA A 110 -22.45 -0.40 -7.02
C ALA A 110 -23.32 -1.65 -6.95
N PHE A 111 -24.21 -1.84 -7.94
CA PHE A 111 -24.97 -3.09 -8.08
C PHE A 111 -24.03 -4.31 -8.18
N ILE A 112 -23.00 -4.22 -9.04
CA ILE A 112 -21.96 -5.26 -9.13
C ILE A 112 -21.14 -5.34 -7.84
N SER A 113 -20.73 -4.21 -7.27
CA SER A 113 -19.94 -4.20 -6.03
C SER A 113 -20.61 -4.95 -4.88
N ASN A 114 -21.95 -4.85 -4.76
CA ASN A 114 -22.74 -5.57 -3.74
C ASN A 114 -22.72 -7.09 -3.93
N MET A 115 -22.44 -7.60 -5.13
CA MET A 115 -22.34 -9.03 -5.40
C MET A 115 -20.92 -9.57 -5.21
N VAL A 116 -19.90 -8.71 -5.16
CA VAL A 116 -18.50 -9.15 -4.99
C VAL A 116 -18.17 -9.27 -3.50
N SER A 117 -17.77 -10.46 -3.06
CA SER A 117 -17.44 -10.72 -1.65
C SER A 117 -16.36 -9.77 -1.13
N LEU A 118 -16.55 -9.20 0.07
CA LEU A 118 -15.54 -8.40 0.78
C LEU A 118 -14.26 -9.20 1.04
N ASN A 119 -14.38 -10.53 1.11
CA ASN A 119 -13.29 -11.46 1.37
C ASN A 119 -12.76 -12.13 0.10
N ARG A 120 -13.07 -11.61 -1.10
CA ARG A 120 -12.66 -12.21 -2.37
C ARG A 120 -11.17 -12.54 -2.39
N ASN A 121 -10.79 -13.71 -2.91
CA ASN A 121 -9.39 -14.03 -3.09
C ASN A 121 -8.75 -13.10 -4.14
N ILE A 122 -7.49 -12.73 -3.94
CA ILE A 122 -6.69 -12.02 -4.93
C ILE A 122 -5.36 -12.77 -5.06
N PRO A 123 -5.06 -13.37 -6.23
CA PRO A 123 -3.78 -14.00 -6.49
C PRO A 123 -2.63 -13.02 -6.33
N ASP A 124 -1.46 -13.54 -5.97
CA ASP A 124 -0.23 -12.77 -5.99
C ASP A 124 0.26 -12.60 -7.44
N TRP A 125 -0.10 -11.46 -8.05
CA TRP A 125 0.28 -11.07 -9.41
C TRP A 125 1.68 -10.45 -9.51
N ARG A 126 2.44 -10.40 -8.40
CA ARG A 126 3.83 -9.93 -8.44
C ARG A 126 4.70 -10.91 -9.22
N ASN A 127 5.79 -10.41 -9.77
CA ASN A 127 6.78 -11.25 -10.45
C ASN A 127 7.57 -12.09 -9.43
N ASP A 128 8.33 -13.06 -9.92
CA ASP A 128 9.09 -13.98 -9.07
C ASP A 128 10.19 -13.26 -8.26
N ILE A 129 10.72 -12.14 -8.76
CA ILE A 129 11.68 -11.31 -8.02
C ILE A 129 11.04 -10.78 -6.73
N CYS A 130 9.87 -10.17 -6.83
CA CYS A 130 9.14 -9.65 -5.67
C CYS A 130 8.66 -10.75 -4.72
N LYS A 131 8.23 -11.89 -5.26
CA LYS A 131 7.77 -13.04 -4.46
C LYS A 131 8.88 -13.68 -3.64
N ASN A 132 10.10 -13.73 -4.20
CA ASN A 132 11.26 -14.35 -3.54
C ASN A 132 12.14 -13.32 -2.81
N LYS A 133 11.75 -12.05 -2.78
CA LYS A 133 12.50 -10.99 -2.09
C LYS A 133 12.51 -11.23 -0.59
N ILE A 134 13.70 -11.18 0.01
CA ILE A 134 13.89 -11.32 1.45
C ILE A 134 13.98 -9.90 2.02
N TYR A 135 13.05 -9.57 2.92
CA TYR A 135 13.02 -8.30 3.65
C TYR A 135 13.76 -8.42 4.98
N HIS A 136 14.05 -7.29 5.61
CA HIS A 136 14.62 -7.25 6.95
C HIS A 136 13.72 -8.00 7.95
N LYS A 137 14.33 -8.67 8.93
CA LYS A 137 13.60 -9.46 9.93
C LYS A 137 12.74 -8.60 10.86
N ASN A 138 13.21 -7.41 11.19
CA ASN A 138 12.57 -6.51 12.15
C ASN A 138 12.02 -5.30 11.39
N LEU A 139 10.86 -5.48 10.76
CA LEU A 139 10.16 -4.38 10.10
C LEU A 139 9.45 -3.49 11.14
N PRO A 140 9.42 -2.17 10.93
CA PRO A 140 8.66 -1.27 11.80
C PRO A 140 7.16 -1.52 11.62
N LYS A 141 6.39 -1.32 12.68
CA LYS A 141 4.93 -1.38 12.61
C LYS A 141 4.34 -0.16 11.90
N CYS A 142 3.07 -0.24 11.50
CA CYS A 142 2.37 0.88 10.88
C CYS A 142 0.94 1.12 11.37
N SER A 143 0.52 2.37 11.31
CA SER A 143 -0.89 2.76 11.28
C SER A 143 -1.33 2.97 9.84
N VAL A 144 -2.30 2.21 9.37
CA VAL A 144 -2.94 2.42 8.07
C VAL A 144 -4.10 3.40 8.25
N MET A 145 -4.07 4.55 7.59
CA MET A 145 -5.08 5.59 7.70
C MET A 145 -6.00 5.57 6.49
N ILE A 146 -7.31 5.59 6.73
CA ILE A 146 -8.34 5.62 5.68
C ILE A 146 -9.24 6.83 5.93
N THR A 147 -9.11 7.86 5.11
CA THR A 147 -10.01 9.03 5.16
C THR A 147 -11.30 8.72 4.41
N VAL A 148 -12.44 9.04 5.02
CA VAL A 148 -13.77 8.72 4.49
C VAL A 148 -14.64 9.97 4.48
N HIS A 149 -15.35 10.20 3.38
CA HIS A 149 -16.47 11.13 3.34
C HIS A 149 -17.56 10.62 2.40
N ASN A 150 -18.73 10.27 2.93
CA ASN A 150 -19.88 9.79 2.15
C ASN A 150 -19.55 8.62 1.21
N GLU A 151 -18.57 7.80 1.55
CA GLU A 151 -18.16 6.65 0.75
C GLU A 151 -19.24 5.56 0.71
N ASP A 152 -19.29 4.83 -0.39
CA ASP A 152 -20.10 3.62 -0.49
C ASP A 152 -19.64 2.56 0.52
N TRP A 153 -20.61 1.93 1.20
CA TRP A 153 -20.35 0.94 2.24
C TRP A 153 -19.46 -0.22 1.75
N MET A 154 -19.76 -0.78 0.57
CA MET A 154 -19.02 -1.93 0.06
C MET A 154 -17.60 -1.56 -0.34
N LEU A 155 -17.36 -0.37 -0.89
CA LEU A 155 -16.01 0.07 -1.21
C LEU A 155 -15.15 0.31 0.04
N LEU A 156 -15.72 0.98 1.06
CA LEU A 156 -15.02 1.21 2.32
C LEU A 156 -14.68 -0.11 3.02
N MET A 157 -15.68 -0.99 3.17
CA MET A 157 -15.47 -2.28 3.81
C MET A 157 -14.48 -3.14 3.02
N ARG A 158 -14.52 -3.12 1.69
CA ARG A 158 -13.56 -3.87 0.86
C ARG A 158 -12.14 -3.38 1.05
N THR A 159 -11.95 -2.07 1.22
CA THR A 159 -10.65 -1.49 1.57
C THR A 159 -10.17 -2.01 2.92
N ILE A 160 -10.99 -1.91 3.96
CA ILE A 160 -10.65 -2.36 5.32
C ILE A 160 -10.35 -3.88 5.35
N HIS A 161 -11.22 -4.69 4.75
CA HIS A 161 -11.06 -6.14 4.66
C HIS A 161 -9.78 -6.51 3.90
N SER A 162 -9.47 -5.81 2.79
CA SER A 162 -8.24 -6.06 2.04
C SER A 162 -6.99 -5.87 2.90
N VAL A 163 -6.96 -4.84 3.74
CA VAL A 163 -5.85 -4.57 4.67
C VAL A 163 -5.78 -5.62 5.76
N LEU A 164 -6.90 -5.95 6.41
CA LEU A 164 -6.95 -6.95 7.49
C LEU A 164 -6.54 -8.35 6.99
N LEU A 165 -6.98 -8.74 5.80
CA LEU A 165 -6.73 -10.07 5.22
C LEU A 165 -5.32 -10.24 4.66
N ARG A 166 -4.66 -9.16 4.22
CA ARG A 166 -3.42 -9.24 3.43
C ARG A 166 -2.23 -8.51 4.06
N SER A 167 -2.35 -8.08 5.32
CA SER A 167 -1.26 -7.47 6.09
C SER A 167 -0.87 -8.39 7.24
N PRO A 168 0.44 -8.65 7.45
CA PRO A 168 0.88 -9.38 8.64
C PRO A 168 0.44 -8.67 9.93
N SER A 169 -0.19 -9.42 10.83
CA SER A 169 -0.80 -8.86 12.05
C SER A 169 0.25 -8.22 12.96
N GLU A 170 1.47 -8.75 13.01
CA GLU A 170 2.57 -8.20 13.78
C GLU A 170 3.06 -6.82 13.28
N LEU A 171 2.80 -6.49 12.00
CA LEU A 171 3.20 -5.22 11.38
C LEU A 171 2.07 -4.18 11.37
N LEU A 172 0.82 -4.64 11.23
CA LEU A 172 -0.35 -3.77 11.29
C LEU A 172 -0.71 -3.44 12.74
N GLU A 173 -0.35 -2.25 13.21
CA GLU A 173 -0.66 -1.80 14.56
C GLU A 173 -2.13 -1.38 14.68
N GLU A 174 -2.62 -0.57 13.74
CA GLU A 174 -4.03 -0.19 13.64
C GLU A 174 -4.42 0.17 12.20
N ILE A 175 -5.72 0.09 11.92
CA ILE A 175 -6.40 0.81 10.85
C ILE A 175 -7.14 1.98 11.50
N LEU A 176 -6.73 3.20 11.19
CA LEU A 176 -7.35 4.42 11.68
C LEU A 176 -8.26 5.01 10.60
N ILE A 177 -9.58 4.89 10.80
CA ILE A 177 -10.58 5.51 9.93
C ILE A 177 -10.79 6.95 10.38
N ILE A 178 -10.68 7.89 9.45
CA ILE A 178 -10.95 9.31 9.69
C ILE A 178 -12.21 9.69 8.92
N ASP A 179 -13.34 9.74 9.61
CA ASP A 179 -14.60 10.23 9.06
C ASP A 179 -14.60 11.76 9.01
N ASP A 180 -14.48 12.29 7.79
CA ASP A 180 -14.45 13.71 7.48
C ASP A 180 -15.87 14.25 7.29
N ALA A 181 -16.65 14.23 8.38
CA ALA A 181 -18.02 14.73 8.46
C ALA A 181 -18.97 14.13 7.40
N SER A 182 -19.03 12.80 7.33
CA SER A 182 -20.03 12.09 6.51
C SER A 182 -21.46 12.34 7.02
N VAL A 183 -22.41 12.32 6.10
CA VAL A 183 -23.86 12.45 6.37
C VAL A 183 -24.65 11.20 6.00
N LYS A 184 -24.01 10.23 5.34
CA LYS A 184 -24.66 8.98 4.95
C LYS A 184 -24.87 8.09 6.16
N GLU A 185 -26.10 7.66 6.40
CA GLU A 185 -26.53 6.92 7.60
C GLU A 185 -25.66 5.68 7.90
N TRP A 186 -25.27 4.93 6.86
CA TRP A 186 -24.41 3.74 6.99
C TRP A 186 -23.00 4.03 7.50
N LEU A 187 -22.53 5.28 7.47
CA LEU A 187 -21.25 5.70 8.03
C LEU A 187 -21.35 6.15 9.49
N HIS A 188 -22.55 6.11 10.10
CA HIS A 188 -22.76 6.40 11.52
C HIS A 188 -22.82 5.10 12.32
N LYS A 189 -23.99 4.74 12.84
CA LYS A 189 -24.17 3.60 13.75
C LYS A 189 -23.64 2.28 13.19
N GLN A 190 -23.88 2.01 11.90
CA GLN A 190 -23.42 0.78 11.27
C GLN A 190 -21.88 0.68 11.24
N LEU A 191 -21.20 1.79 10.96
CA LEU A 191 -19.73 1.84 11.04
C LEU A 191 -19.23 1.74 12.49
N ASP A 192 -19.89 2.40 13.45
CA ASP A 192 -19.54 2.30 14.87
C ASP A 192 -19.65 0.84 15.36
N ASP A 193 -20.74 0.17 15.01
CA ASP A 193 -20.99 -1.23 15.36
C ASP A 193 -19.93 -2.15 14.73
N PHE A 194 -19.54 -1.92 13.47
CA PHE A 194 -18.44 -2.65 12.83
C PHE A 194 -17.12 -2.44 13.56
N VAL A 195 -16.72 -1.19 13.80
CA VAL A 195 -15.45 -0.83 14.44
C VAL A 195 -15.38 -1.42 15.85
N SER A 196 -16.48 -1.43 16.61
CA SER A 196 -16.53 -2.00 17.97
C SER A 196 -16.19 -3.50 18.04
N LYS A 197 -16.34 -4.23 16.93
CA LYS A 197 -16.06 -5.66 16.83
C LYS A 197 -14.62 -5.96 16.36
N GLN A 198 -13.89 -4.95 15.88
CA GLN A 198 -12.57 -5.14 15.29
C GLN A 198 -11.48 -4.56 16.20
N SER A 199 -10.63 -5.43 16.76
CA SER A 199 -9.60 -5.04 17.74
C SER A 199 -8.54 -4.08 17.21
N LYS A 200 -8.33 -4.05 15.88
CA LYS A 200 -7.33 -3.22 15.22
C LYS A 200 -7.90 -2.03 14.45
N VAL A 201 -9.21 -1.82 14.48
CA VAL A 201 -9.82 -0.72 13.76
C VAL A 201 -10.24 0.34 14.76
N ARG A 202 -9.87 1.59 14.51
CA ARG A 202 -10.27 2.73 15.31
C ARG A 202 -10.87 3.80 14.41
N LEU A 203 -11.82 4.55 14.95
CA LEU A 203 -12.54 5.59 14.24
C LEU A 203 -12.35 6.94 14.92
N ILE A 204 -12.01 7.96 14.13
CA ILE A 204 -12.03 9.37 14.53
C ILE A 204 -13.05 10.08 13.65
N ARG A 205 -13.95 10.83 14.28
CA ARG A 205 -14.95 11.64 13.57
C ARG A 205 -14.59 13.12 13.67
N SER A 206 -14.50 13.78 12.53
CA SER A 206 -14.40 15.24 12.49
C SER A 206 -15.79 15.86 12.61
N PRO A 207 -16.00 16.88 13.47
CA PRO A 207 -17.28 17.56 13.60
C PRO A 207 -17.64 18.45 12.41
N LYS A 208 -16.67 18.75 11.54
CA LYS A 208 -16.85 19.58 10.34
C LYS A 208 -16.05 19.02 9.17
N ARG A 209 -16.42 19.39 7.94
CA ARG A 209 -15.67 18.99 6.74
C ARG A 209 -14.32 19.69 6.70
N LEU A 210 -13.24 18.94 6.86
CA LEU A 210 -11.85 19.40 6.82
C LEU A 210 -11.24 19.30 5.42
N GLY A 211 -11.72 18.35 4.61
CA GLY A 211 -11.06 17.95 3.37
C GLY A 211 -9.99 16.88 3.61
N ILE A 212 -9.59 16.19 2.53
CA ILE A 212 -8.73 15.00 2.64
C ILE A 212 -7.38 15.31 3.31
N ILE A 213 -6.85 16.50 3.04
CA ILE A 213 -5.52 16.94 3.47
C ILE A 213 -5.50 17.11 4.99
N ASN A 214 -6.45 17.89 5.52
CA ASN A 214 -6.56 18.14 6.96
C ASN A 214 -7.11 16.93 7.72
N ALA A 215 -7.92 16.07 7.09
CA ALA A 215 -8.30 14.79 7.65
C ALA A 215 -7.08 13.85 7.80
N ARG A 216 -6.18 13.81 6.81
CA ARG A 216 -4.90 13.08 6.91
C ARG A 216 -4.00 13.65 8.01
N ASN A 217 -3.94 14.97 8.20
CA ASN A 217 -3.23 15.60 9.33
C ASN A 217 -3.83 15.19 10.69
N LEU A 218 -5.16 15.20 10.81
CA LEU A 218 -5.88 14.74 12.00
C LEU A 218 -5.56 13.27 12.31
N GLY A 219 -5.62 12.41 11.30
CA GLY A 219 -5.23 11.00 11.41
C GLY A 219 -3.78 10.84 11.84
N SER A 220 -2.85 11.53 11.18
CA SER A 220 -1.40 11.43 11.43
C SER A 220 -1.02 11.81 12.85
N SER A 221 -1.68 12.84 13.39
CA SER A 221 -1.48 13.29 14.77
C SER A 221 -1.93 12.25 15.80
N ASN A 222 -2.96 11.47 15.46
CA ASN A 222 -3.56 10.49 16.35
C ASN A 222 -3.09 9.04 16.10
N ALA A 223 -2.35 8.77 15.02
CA ALA A 223 -1.80 7.47 14.70
C ALA A 223 -0.82 6.97 15.78
N ILE A 224 -0.86 5.69 16.13
CA ILE A 224 -0.01 5.09 17.17
C ILE A 224 1.22 4.35 16.61
N GLY A 225 1.18 3.96 15.33
CA GLY A 225 2.28 3.31 14.63
C GLY A 225 3.39 4.30 14.24
N PRO A 226 4.66 3.85 14.22
CA PRO A 226 5.80 4.70 13.85
C PRO A 226 5.82 5.04 12.35
N ILE A 227 5.27 4.18 11.51
CA ILE A 227 5.06 4.44 10.07
C ILE A 227 3.57 4.70 9.83
N ILE A 228 3.27 5.78 9.12
CA ILE A 228 1.93 6.12 8.69
C ILE A 228 1.79 5.70 7.23
N ILE A 229 0.71 4.99 6.90
CA ILE A 229 0.37 4.62 5.52
C ILE A 229 -1.01 5.17 5.20
N ASN A 230 -1.11 6.10 4.25
CA ASN A 230 -2.39 6.56 3.74
C ASN A 230 -2.95 5.57 2.72
N LEU A 231 -4.26 5.32 2.80
CA LEU A 231 -5.08 4.66 1.79
C LEU A 231 -6.35 5.48 1.55
N ASP A 232 -6.75 5.60 0.29
CA ASP A 232 -8.09 6.08 -0.04
C ASP A 232 -9.14 4.99 0.28
N SER A 233 -10.38 5.39 0.51
CA SER A 233 -11.49 4.53 0.95
C SER A 233 -12.05 3.57 -0.11
N HIS A 234 -11.38 3.44 -1.26
CA HIS A 234 -11.77 2.60 -2.40
C HIS A 234 -10.53 2.01 -3.07
N VAL A 235 -9.71 1.37 -2.24
CA VAL A 235 -8.47 0.68 -2.61
C VAL A 235 -8.56 -0.79 -2.22
N GLU A 236 -7.98 -1.68 -3.02
CA GLU A 236 -7.71 -3.05 -2.62
C GLU A 236 -6.21 -3.32 -2.66
N VAL A 237 -5.67 -3.79 -1.55
CA VAL A 237 -4.24 -4.14 -1.46
C VAL A 237 -4.01 -5.57 -1.96
N SER A 238 -2.86 -5.81 -2.58
CA SER A 238 -2.44 -7.15 -3.04
C SER A 238 -1.75 -7.96 -1.92
N PRO A 239 -1.64 -9.29 -2.05
CA PRO A 239 -0.79 -10.08 -1.16
C PRO A 239 0.66 -9.59 -1.14
N GLY A 240 1.23 -9.41 0.06
CA GLY A 240 2.62 -8.97 0.25
C GLY A 240 2.88 -7.50 -0.13
N TRP A 241 1.85 -6.66 -0.06
CA TRP A 241 1.97 -5.23 -0.35
C TRP A 241 2.71 -4.44 0.73
N LEU A 242 2.69 -4.91 1.99
CA LEU A 242 3.06 -4.10 3.15
C LEU A 242 4.55 -4.15 3.45
N GLU A 243 5.12 -5.36 3.47
CA GLU A 243 6.54 -5.60 3.78
C GLU A 243 7.49 -4.79 2.90
N PRO A 244 7.31 -4.70 1.56
CA PRO A 244 8.18 -3.88 0.70
C PRO A 244 8.16 -2.40 1.05
N LEU A 245 7.04 -1.85 1.56
CA LEU A 245 6.96 -0.45 1.99
C LEU A 245 7.71 -0.25 3.30
N LEU A 246 7.46 -1.12 4.29
CA LEU A 246 8.03 -1.00 5.63
C LEU A 246 9.54 -1.23 5.65
N ASP A 247 10.03 -2.12 4.78
CA ASP A 247 11.45 -2.41 4.63
C ASP A 247 12.28 -1.16 4.32
N ARG A 248 11.67 -0.17 3.65
CA ARG A 248 12.36 1.08 3.30
C ARG A 248 12.73 1.91 4.53
N PHE A 249 12.01 1.77 5.63
CA PHE A 249 12.19 2.57 6.84
C PHE A 249 13.15 1.94 7.86
N VAL A 250 13.71 0.76 7.57
CA VAL A 250 14.61 0.07 8.52
C VAL A 250 15.93 0.82 8.69
N ASP A 251 16.56 1.20 7.58
CA ASP A 251 17.88 1.85 7.59
C ASP A 251 17.80 3.39 7.66
N ASP A 252 16.72 3.96 7.14
CA ASP A 252 16.54 5.41 7.04
C ASP A 252 15.06 5.78 7.06
N ASN A 253 14.69 6.62 8.02
CA ASN A 253 13.33 7.07 8.27
C ASN A 253 12.94 8.33 7.47
N LYS A 254 13.89 9.01 6.81
CA LYS A 254 13.64 10.22 6.02
C LYS A 254 13.22 9.88 4.60
N LYS A 255 12.15 9.09 4.47
CA LYS A 255 11.62 8.62 3.19
C LYS A 255 10.13 8.87 3.04
N PHE A 256 9.73 9.15 1.81
CA PHE A 256 8.33 9.15 1.39
C PHE A 256 8.18 8.10 0.29
N VAL A 257 7.47 7.02 0.59
CA VAL A 257 7.44 5.83 -0.27
C VAL A 257 6.03 5.53 -0.75
N GLY A 258 5.86 5.26 -2.04
CA GLY A 258 4.56 4.99 -2.65
C GLY A 258 4.49 3.56 -3.17
N ALA A 259 3.31 2.94 -3.05
CA ALA A 259 3.05 1.67 -3.73
C ALA A 259 2.89 1.88 -5.24
N ARG A 260 3.07 0.82 -6.02
CA ARG A 260 2.60 0.76 -7.41
C ARG A 260 1.08 0.68 -7.42
N ILE A 261 0.45 1.62 -8.10
CA ILE A 261 -1.01 1.74 -8.19
C ILE A 261 -1.49 1.14 -9.51
N SER A 262 -2.39 0.18 -9.41
CA SER A 262 -3.18 -0.41 -10.50
C SER A 262 -4.62 0.10 -10.46
N GLY A 263 -5.41 -0.16 -11.50
CA GLY A 263 -6.82 0.24 -11.55
C GLY A 263 -7.79 -0.83 -11.04
N ILE A 264 -8.89 -0.40 -10.41
CA ILE A 264 -10.14 -1.16 -10.29
C ILE A 264 -11.12 -0.60 -11.33
N THR A 265 -11.62 -1.43 -12.24
CA THR A 265 -12.61 -0.98 -13.23
C THR A 265 -13.93 -0.65 -12.56
N ARG A 266 -14.52 0.49 -12.88
CA ARG A 266 -15.79 0.94 -12.28
C ARG A 266 -16.99 0.15 -12.78
N GLU A 267 -16.86 -0.44 -13.95
CA GLU A 267 -17.93 -1.12 -14.67
C GLU A 267 -18.10 -2.56 -14.19
N THR A 268 -17.00 -3.27 -13.92
CA THR A 268 -16.99 -4.72 -13.65
C THR A 268 -16.22 -5.14 -12.40
N LEU A 269 -15.65 -4.19 -11.64
CA LEU A 269 -14.85 -4.43 -10.42
C LEU A 269 -13.57 -5.29 -10.63
N ALA A 270 -13.13 -5.45 -11.88
CA ALA A 270 -11.90 -6.14 -12.24
C ALA A 270 -10.65 -5.41 -11.74
N LEU A 271 -9.70 -6.16 -11.19
CA LEU A 271 -8.40 -5.66 -10.73
C LEU A 271 -7.37 -5.70 -11.87
N LYS A 272 -6.70 -4.59 -12.13
CA LYS A 272 -5.68 -4.46 -13.18
C LYS A 272 -4.26 -4.68 -12.67
N PHE A 273 -4.08 -5.69 -11.82
CA PHE A 273 -2.75 -6.10 -11.33
C PHE A 273 -1.91 -6.87 -12.36
N LYS A 274 -2.52 -7.32 -13.48
CA LYS A 274 -1.85 -8.01 -14.59
C LYS A 274 -1.23 -7.00 -15.57
N ASP A 275 -0.37 -6.11 -15.10
CA ASP A 275 0.23 -5.06 -15.93
C ASP A 275 1.75 -5.26 -16.15
N ASP A 276 2.14 -5.25 -17.44
CA ASP A 276 3.49 -5.56 -17.96
C ASP A 276 4.50 -4.38 -17.89
N LEU A 277 4.30 -3.38 -17.02
CA LEU A 277 5.28 -2.28 -16.94
C LEU A 277 6.66 -2.85 -16.57
N PRO A 278 7.71 -2.54 -17.36
CA PRO A 278 9.00 -3.17 -17.21
C PRO A 278 9.60 -2.84 -15.84
N TYR A 279 10.04 -3.89 -15.15
CA TYR A 279 10.85 -3.82 -13.93
C TYR A 279 12.33 -3.61 -14.23
N TYR A 280 12.69 -3.40 -15.50
CA TYR A 280 14.04 -3.55 -15.99
C TYR A 280 14.61 -2.24 -16.52
N VAL A 281 15.80 -1.89 -16.03
CA VAL A 281 16.68 -0.88 -16.62
C VAL A 281 17.86 -1.62 -17.24
N GLY A 282 18.35 -1.15 -18.38
CA GLY A 282 19.58 -1.68 -18.96
C GLY A 282 20.77 -1.33 -18.06
N GLY A 283 21.43 -2.36 -17.53
CA GLY A 283 22.65 -2.28 -16.73
C GLY A 283 23.86 -2.80 -17.48
N VAL A 284 25.02 -2.68 -16.85
CA VAL A 284 26.27 -3.23 -17.35
C VAL A 284 26.97 -3.99 -16.23
N GLN A 285 27.36 -5.23 -16.50
CA GLN A 285 28.15 -6.02 -15.56
C GLN A 285 29.63 -5.60 -15.60
N TRP A 286 30.44 -6.10 -14.66
CA TRP A 286 31.88 -5.81 -14.61
C TRP A 286 32.65 -6.30 -15.84
N ASP A 287 32.09 -7.27 -16.58
CA ASP A 287 32.63 -7.73 -17.86
C ASP A 287 32.12 -6.92 -19.07
N LEU A 288 31.43 -5.80 -18.81
CA LEU A 288 30.79 -4.92 -19.80
C LEU A 288 29.67 -5.61 -20.62
N SER A 289 29.20 -6.78 -20.20
CA SER A 289 28.00 -7.36 -20.77
C SER A 289 26.75 -6.57 -20.35
N PHE A 290 25.81 -6.45 -21.28
CA PHE A 290 24.52 -5.86 -21.00
C PHE A 290 23.74 -6.77 -20.04
N SER A 291 23.26 -6.22 -18.93
CA SER A 291 22.35 -6.89 -18.00
C SER A 291 21.01 -6.19 -17.98
N TRP A 292 19.95 -6.95 -17.73
CA TRP A 292 18.69 -6.36 -17.28
C TRP A 292 18.74 -6.30 -15.76
N GLU A 293 18.81 -5.09 -15.20
CA GLU A 293 18.76 -4.89 -13.76
C GLU A 293 17.38 -4.46 -13.30
N THR A 294 16.97 -5.01 -12.15
CA THR A 294 15.74 -4.58 -11.49
C THR A 294 15.99 -3.29 -10.72
N PHE A 295 15.38 -2.20 -11.17
CA PHE A 295 15.52 -0.92 -10.49
C PHE A 295 14.48 -0.84 -9.38
N GLU A 296 14.88 -1.20 -8.15
CA GLU A 296 14.11 -0.93 -6.94
C GLU A 296 15.03 -0.44 -5.81
N PRO A 297 14.66 0.63 -5.10
CA PRO A 297 13.51 1.52 -5.32
C PRO A 297 13.69 2.46 -6.51
N LEU A 298 12.59 2.82 -7.17
CA LEU A 298 12.59 3.89 -8.17
C LEU A 298 12.51 5.23 -7.45
N LYS A 299 13.65 5.89 -7.26
CA LYS A 299 13.66 7.32 -6.89
C LYS A 299 12.81 8.07 -7.92
N THR A 300 11.84 8.84 -7.44
CA THR A 300 10.95 9.63 -8.29
C THR A 300 10.91 11.07 -7.84
N ALA A 301 10.73 12.00 -8.78
CA ALA A 301 10.61 13.42 -8.48
C ALA A 301 9.37 13.71 -7.62
N THR A 302 8.29 12.98 -7.87
CA THR A 302 7.02 13.12 -7.16
C THR A 302 6.34 11.78 -7.01
N LEU A 303 5.64 11.60 -5.88
CA LEU A 303 4.62 10.57 -5.73
C LEU A 303 3.26 11.23 -5.91
N ILE A 304 2.35 10.48 -6.52
CA ILE A 304 0.95 10.84 -6.61
C ILE A 304 0.17 9.58 -6.32
N GLY A 305 -0.85 9.71 -5.47
CA GLY A 305 -1.90 8.72 -5.41
C GLY A 305 -2.17 8.15 -4.02
N PRO A 306 -3.12 7.21 -3.98
CA PRO A 306 -3.87 6.88 -2.78
C PRO A 306 -3.07 6.08 -1.75
N THR A 307 -1.95 5.45 -2.14
CA THR A 307 -1.16 4.59 -1.26
C THR A 307 0.26 5.08 -1.12
N HIS A 308 0.56 5.68 0.02
CA HIS A 308 1.89 6.17 0.35
C HIS A 308 2.17 6.09 1.84
N ALA A 309 3.45 5.96 2.19
CA ALA A 309 3.92 5.78 3.54
C ALA A 309 5.05 6.77 3.89
N ILE A 310 5.08 7.19 5.15
CA ILE A 310 6.10 8.08 5.71
C ILE A 310 6.27 7.78 7.20
N SER A 311 7.49 7.97 7.73
CA SER A 311 7.70 7.96 9.18
C SER A 311 6.87 9.06 9.85
N LYS A 312 6.17 8.74 10.93
CA LYS A 312 5.37 9.71 11.69
C LYS A 312 6.23 10.88 12.17
N ASP A 313 7.38 10.59 12.75
CA ASP A 313 8.28 11.62 13.30
C ASP A 313 8.83 12.52 12.19
N PHE A 314 9.20 11.94 11.05
CA PHE A 314 9.66 12.73 9.91
C PHE A 314 8.53 13.58 9.32
N PHE A 315 7.32 13.06 9.20
CA PHE A 315 6.17 13.83 8.74
C PHE A 315 5.86 15.01 9.68
N MET A 316 6.00 14.82 10.99
CA MET A 316 5.88 15.88 11.99
C MET A 316 7.02 16.91 11.91
N GLU A 317 8.27 16.47 11.73
CA GLU A 317 9.45 17.33 11.52
C GLU A 317 9.26 18.25 10.31
N LEU A 318 8.65 17.71 9.25
CA LEU A 318 8.29 18.42 8.02
C LEU A 318 7.08 19.36 8.16
N GLY A 319 6.46 19.42 9.34
CA GLY A 319 5.28 20.24 9.60
C GLY A 319 3.99 19.71 8.97
N MET A 320 3.93 18.41 8.67
CA MET A 320 2.82 17.71 8.05
C MET A 320 2.39 18.34 6.70
N TYR A 321 1.17 18.07 6.23
CA TYR A 321 0.60 18.87 5.14
C TYR A 321 0.26 20.27 5.65
N ASP A 322 0.33 21.25 4.76
CA ASP A 322 -0.04 22.63 5.06
C ASP A 322 -1.51 22.73 5.52
N PRO A 323 -1.80 23.14 6.77
CA PRO A 323 -3.15 23.16 7.31
C PRO A 323 -4.05 24.19 6.63
N GLU A 324 -3.46 25.17 5.95
CA GLU A 324 -4.19 26.17 5.18
C GLU A 324 -4.60 25.68 3.79
N TYR A 325 -4.28 24.44 3.40
CA TYR A 325 -4.78 23.86 2.16
C TYR A 325 -6.30 23.68 2.18
N GLY A 326 -6.90 23.86 1.01
CA GLY A 326 -8.30 23.58 0.73
C GLY A 326 -8.62 22.09 0.73
N THR A 327 -9.77 21.72 0.16
CA THR A 327 -10.32 20.38 0.30
C THR A 327 -9.44 19.27 -0.30
N TRP A 328 -8.81 19.52 -1.46
CA TRP A 328 -8.07 18.51 -2.22
C TRP A 328 -7.04 19.13 -3.18
N GLY A 329 -5.94 18.41 -3.41
CA GLY A 329 -5.03 18.59 -4.53
C GLY A 329 -3.76 19.37 -4.21
N GLY A 330 -2.65 18.92 -4.80
CA GLY A 330 -1.32 19.53 -4.65
C GLY A 330 -0.53 19.03 -3.45
N GLU A 331 -1.16 18.37 -2.49
CA GLU A 331 -0.55 17.92 -1.24
C GLU A 331 0.54 16.86 -1.44
N ASP A 332 0.31 15.87 -2.29
CA ASP A 332 1.31 14.81 -2.56
C ASP A 332 2.54 15.39 -3.27
N MET A 333 2.31 16.37 -4.16
CA MET A 333 3.37 17.08 -4.87
C MET A 333 4.18 17.96 -3.91
N GLU A 334 3.50 18.69 -3.02
CA GLU A 334 4.16 19.51 -2.02
C GLU A 334 5.01 18.66 -1.07
N LEU A 335 4.45 17.55 -0.55
CA LEU A 335 5.18 16.67 0.33
C LEU A 335 6.39 16.05 -0.38
N SER A 336 6.26 15.70 -1.66
CA SER A 336 7.39 15.19 -2.46
C SER A 336 8.52 16.21 -2.57
N ILE A 337 8.21 17.47 -2.94
CA ILE A 337 9.19 18.55 -3.04
C ILE A 337 9.84 18.81 -1.67
N LYS A 338 9.01 18.90 -0.62
CA LYS A 338 9.44 19.10 0.76
C LYS A 338 10.41 18.02 1.22
N VAL A 339 10.09 16.74 1.00
CA VAL A 339 10.95 15.61 1.37
C VAL A 339 12.30 15.72 0.69
N TRP A 340 12.34 15.96 -0.63
CA TRP A 340 13.59 16.11 -1.38
C TRP A 340 14.44 17.28 -0.88
N LEU A 341 13.82 18.46 -0.74
CA LEU A 341 14.54 19.67 -0.35
C LEU A 341 15.01 19.61 1.10
N CYS A 342 14.27 18.93 1.98
CA CYS A 342 14.58 18.83 3.40
C CYS A 342 15.36 17.57 3.78
N GLY A 343 16.04 16.94 2.81
CA GLY A 343 17.07 15.92 3.05
C GLY A 343 16.58 14.47 3.11
N GLY A 344 15.36 14.20 2.68
CA GLY A 344 14.84 12.85 2.49
C GLY A 344 14.83 12.41 1.02
N THR A 345 14.24 11.25 0.77
CA THR A 345 14.07 10.71 -0.60
C THR A 345 12.64 10.26 -0.86
N VAL A 346 12.21 10.41 -2.11
CA VAL A 346 10.90 9.97 -2.58
C VAL A 346 11.07 8.74 -3.48
N GLU A 347 10.38 7.65 -3.15
CA GLU A 347 10.58 6.33 -3.77
C GLU A 347 9.25 5.69 -4.18
N GLN A 348 9.16 5.14 -5.39
CA GLN A 348 8.10 4.20 -5.74
C GLN A 348 8.60 2.77 -5.55
N ILE A 349 7.76 1.91 -4.96
CA ILE A 349 8.10 0.53 -4.59
C ILE A 349 7.28 -0.47 -5.46
N PRO A 350 7.82 -0.94 -6.61
CA PRO A 350 7.12 -1.82 -7.53
C PRO A 350 6.60 -3.15 -6.94
N CYS A 351 7.29 -3.73 -5.96
CA CYS A 351 6.86 -4.94 -5.26
C CYS A 351 5.69 -4.71 -4.29
N SER A 352 5.37 -3.47 -3.93
CA SER A 352 4.14 -3.13 -3.21
C SER A 352 3.08 -2.73 -4.23
N ARG A 353 2.00 -3.51 -4.36
CA ARG A 353 0.91 -3.21 -5.31
C ARG A 353 -0.42 -2.97 -4.61
N THR A 354 -1.10 -1.90 -5.00
CA THR A 354 -2.48 -1.59 -4.62
C THR A 354 -3.31 -1.28 -5.85
N ALA A 355 -4.61 -1.56 -5.82
CA ALA A 355 -5.53 -1.22 -6.89
C ALA A 355 -6.50 -0.14 -6.41
N HIS A 356 -6.69 0.90 -7.20
CA HIS A 356 -7.51 2.06 -6.87
C HIS A 356 -8.67 2.22 -7.85
N MET A 357 -9.86 2.54 -7.34
CA MET A 357 -11.01 2.84 -8.20
C MET A 357 -11.06 4.33 -8.57
N TYR A 358 -10.70 4.66 -9.81
CA TYR A 358 -10.76 6.03 -10.32
C TYR A 358 -12.19 6.48 -10.64
N LYS A 359 -12.87 7.09 -9.65
CA LYS A 359 -14.23 7.62 -9.80
C LYS A 359 -14.22 9.04 -10.36
N LYS A 360 -15.29 9.39 -11.10
CA LYS A 360 -15.54 10.79 -11.46
C LYS A 360 -16.01 11.51 -10.20
N HIS A 361 -15.10 12.24 -9.56
CA HIS A 361 -15.43 12.95 -8.34
C HIS A 361 -16.26 14.21 -8.65
N LYS A 362 -17.39 14.37 -7.96
CA LYS A 362 -18.11 15.65 -7.85
C LYS A 362 -17.70 16.31 -6.53
N TYR A 363 -16.43 16.70 -6.39
CA TYR A 363 -16.02 17.46 -5.21
C TYR A 363 -16.63 18.85 -5.28
N THR A 364 -17.51 19.18 -4.34
CA THR A 364 -17.84 20.57 -4.05
C THR A 364 -16.65 21.15 -3.27
N HIS A 365 -16.07 22.23 -3.79
CA HIS A 365 -14.97 22.95 -3.13
C HIS A 365 -15.55 24.23 -2.56
N PRO A 366 -16.08 24.21 -1.31
CA PRO A 366 -16.84 25.34 -0.79
C PRO A 366 -15.99 26.59 -0.56
N ASP A 367 -14.69 26.45 -0.22
CA ASP A 367 -13.91 27.58 0.32
C ASP A 367 -12.60 27.90 -0.44
N LYS A 368 -11.75 26.89 -0.68
CA LYS A 368 -10.41 27.04 -1.30
C LYS A 368 -10.26 26.05 -2.44
N ASP A 369 -10.02 26.56 -3.64
CA ASP A 369 -9.89 25.74 -4.85
C ASP A 369 -8.49 25.13 -4.99
N TYR A 370 -8.29 24.36 -6.05
CA TYR A 370 -6.98 23.77 -6.37
C TYR A 370 -5.88 24.83 -6.56
N ARG A 371 -6.23 26.03 -7.04
CA ARG A 371 -5.26 27.11 -7.31
C ARG A 371 -4.74 27.73 -6.03
N TRP A 372 -5.57 27.88 -5.01
CA TRP A 372 -5.12 28.26 -3.67
C TRP A 372 -3.96 27.37 -3.19
N ASN A 373 -4.12 26.04 -3.29
CA ASN A 373 -3.09 25.10 -2.87
C ASN A 373 -1.82 25.24 -3.71
N THR A 374 -1.94 25.27 -5.04
CA THR A 374 -0.76 25.34 -5.92
C THR A 374 -0.03 26.68 -5.86
N ASN A 375 -0.72 27.79 -5.59
CA ASN A 375 -0.08 29.08 -5.33
C ASN A 375 0.77 29.04 -4.06
N ARG A 376 0.28 28.41 -2.99
CA ARG A 376 1.06 28.21 -1.75
C ARG A 376 2.31 27.37 -1.99
N ILE A 377 2.21 26.30 -2.77
CA ILE A 377 3.38 25.50 -3.19
C ILE A 377 4.39 26.40 -3.90
N ALA A 378 3.94 27.21 -4.86
CA ALA A 378 4.78 28.10 -5.63
C ALA A 378 5.53 29.11 -4.75
N GLU A 379 4.82 29.76 -3.83
CA GLU A 379 5.41 30.77 -2.95
C GLU A 379 6.38 30.20 -1.92
N ILE A 380 6.11 28.99 -1.40
CA ILE A 380 6.93 28.39 -0.33
C ILE A 380 8.14 27.66 -0.91
N TRP A 381 7.95 26.92 -2.01
CA TRP A 381 8.90 25.88 -2.42
C TRP A 381 9.61 26.12 -3.75
N LEU A 382 9.12 27.00 -4.63
CA LEU A 382 9.69 27.16 -5.99
C LEU A 382 10.69 28.32 -6.11
N ASP A 383 10.96 29.07 -5.05
CA ASP A 383 11.89 30.22 -5.03
C ASP A 383 11.69 31.15 -6.24
N GLU A 384 12.73 31.52 -7.00
CA GLU A 384 12.63 32.34 -8.21
C GLU A 384 11.89 31.64 -9.38
N TYR A 385 11.77 30.31 -9.35
CA TYR A 385 11.14 29.52 -10.41
C TYR A 385 9.60 29.59 -10.38
N LYS A 386 9.00 30.14 -9.31
CA LYS A 386 7.54 30.39 -9.26
C LYS A 386 7.03 31.24 -10.42
N ARG A 387 7.90 32.06 -11.04
CA ARG A 387 7.59 32.83 -12.27
C ARG A 387 7.10 31.95 -13.42
N PHE A 388 7.66 30.74 -13.57
CA PHE A 388 7.26 29.80 -14.61
C PHE A 388 5.86 29.24 -14.36
N TYR A 389 5.56 28.91 -13.10
CA TYR A 389 4.22 28.49 -12.68
C TYR A 389 3.18 29.59 -12.92
N TYR A 390 3.43 30.82 -12.46
CA TYR A 390 2.48 31.92 -12.63
C TYR A 390 2.22 32.25 -14.10
N ARG A 391 3.26 32.25 -14.94
CA ARG A 391 3.09 32.41 -16.38
C ARG A 391 2.27 31.27 -17.00
N ALA A 392 2.50 30.02 -16.60
CA ALA A 392 1.76 28.87 -17.11
C ALA A 392 0.26 28.93 -16.76
N ILE A 393 -0.09 29.52 -15.61
CA ILE A 393 -1.48 29.78 -15.24
C ILE A 393 -1.98 31.17 -15.71
N GLN A 394 -1.26 31.83 -16.62
CA GLN A 394 -1.62 33.14 -17.18
C GLN A 394 -1.79 34.25 -16.13
N ASN A 395 -1.04 34.18 -15.03
CA ASN A 395 -1.14 35.08 -13.88
C ASN A 395 -2.56 35.17 -13.30
N SER A 396 -3.35 34.10 -13.44
CA SER A 396 -4.69 34.04 -12.86
C SER A 396 -4.58 33.90 -11.33
N HIS A 397 -5.21 34.83 -10.60
CA HIS A 397 -5.50 34.77 -9.17
C HIS A 397 -4.31 34.44 -8.24
N HIS A 398 -3.74 35.47 -7.60
CA HIS A 398 -2.55 35.37 -6.72
C HIS A 398 -2.86 35.34 -5.22
N ASP A 399 -4.03 34.85 -4.81
CA ASP A 399 -4.27 34.66 -3.38
C ASP A 399 -3.68 33.31 -2.92
N PHE A 400 -2.95 33.36 -1.82
CA PHE A 400 -2.33 32.22 -1.16
C PHE A 400 -2.32 32.37 0.37
N GLY A 401 -2.88 33.45 0.92
CA GLY A 401 -2.92 33.70 2.37
C GLY A 401 -1.55 33.78 3.06
N ASN A 402 -1.53 33.54 4.38
CA ASN A 402 -0.31 33.59 5.19
C ASN A 402 0.52 32.30 5.05
N ILE A 403 1.82 32.43 4.81
CA ILE A 403 2.78 31.32 4.67
C ILE A 403 3.95 31.37 5.68
N THR A 404 3.94 32.31 6.63
CA THR A 404 5.06 32.56 7.55
C THR A 404 5.51 31.30 8.29
N GLU A 405 4.57 30.56 8.89
CA GLU A 405 4.89 29.32 9.61
C GLU A 405 5.55 28.26 8.69
N ARG A 406 5.08 28.15 7.44
CA ARG A 406 5.62 27.20 6.46
C ARG A 406 7.05 27.57 6.06
N ILE A 407 7.34 28.87 5.91
CA ILE A 407 8.69 29.39 5.66
C ILE A 407 9.62 29.16 6.87
N GLU A 408 9.11 29.34 8.09
CA GLU A 408 9.86 29.04 9.32
C GLU A 408 10.24 27.57 9.41
N ILE A 409 9.34 26.65 9.06
CA ILE A 409 9.61 25.20 8.99
C ILE A 409 10.68 24.91 7.92
N LYS A 410 10.55 25.47 6.71
CA LYS A 410 11.55 25.34 5.63
C LYS A 410 12.94 25.79 6.09
N ASN A 411 13.02 26.93 6.78
CA ASN A 411 14.28 27.48 7.29
C ASN A 411 14.85 26.64 8.45
N LYS A 412 14.00 26.24 9.40
CA LYS A 412 14.38 25.41 10.55
C LYS A 412 15.00 24.07 10.12
N ASN A 413 14.40 23.45 9.11
CA ASN A 413 14.87 22.17 8.55
C ASN A 413 16.04 22.34 7.55
N LYS A 414 16.52 23.57 7.34
CA LYS A 414 17.63 23.90 6.43
C LYS A 414 17.41 23.31 5.03
N CYS A 415 16.17 23.39 4.54
CA CYS A 415 15.81 22.82 3.25
C CYS A 415 16.58 23.53 2.13
N LYS A 416 16.97 22.78 1.11
CA LYS A 416 17.73 23.24 -0.04
C LYS A 416 16.88 24.18 -0.91
N PRO A 417 17.52 25.07 -1.70
CA PRO A 417 16.79 25.87 -2.69
C PRO A 417 16.22 25.00 -3.81
N PHE A 418 15.15 25.44 -4.46
CA PHE A 418 14.48 24.71 -5.54
C PHE A 418 15.40 24.41 -6.72
N LYS A 419 16.38 25.28 -6.98
CA LYS A 419 17.44 25.02 -7.96
C LYS A 419 18.13 23.66 -7.74
N TRP A 420 18.37 23.29 -6.48
CA TRP A 420 18.97 21.99 -6.17
C TRP A 420 18.07 20.82 -6.61
N PHE A 421 16.74 20.94 -6.45
CA PHE A 421 15.80 19.93 -6.92
C PHE A 421 15.88 19.75 -8.44
N LEU A 422 15.94 20.84 -9.20
CA LEU A 422 16.06 20.78 -10.66
C LEU A 422 17.38 20.13 -11.10
N ASP A 423 18.48 20.49 -10.43
CA ASP A 423 19.82 20.01 -10.79
C ASP A 423 20.06 18.53 -10.38
N ASN A 424 19.39 18.03 -9.33
CA ASN A 424 19.72 16.75 -8.69
C ASN A 424 18.59 15.71 -8.73
N VAL A 425 17.34 16.13 -8.89
CA VAL A 425 16.17 15.24 -8.80
C VAL A 425 15.43 15.19 -10.13
N TYR A 426 15.09 16.36 -10.70
CA TYR A 426 14.26 16.41 -11.91
C TYR A 426 14.63 17.57 -12.82
N ASN A 427 15.39 17.27 -13.87
CA ASN A 427 15.80 18.23 -14.88
C ASN A 427 14.62 18.58 -15.82
N ILE A 428 13.72 19.44 -15.34
CA ILE A 428 12.64 20.01 -16.16
C ILE A 428 13.26 20.92 -17.22
N ARG A 429 12.89 20.69 -18.48
CA ARG A 429 13.23 21.63 -19.57
C ARG A 429 12.61 22.99 -19.26
N ILE A 430 13.46 23.97 -18.97
CA ILE A 430 13.07 25.37 -18.86
C ILE A 430 12.80 25.88 -20.29
N PRO A 431 11.63 26.47 -20.58
CA PRO A 431 11.32 26.98 -21.92
C PRO A 431 12.35 27.99 -22.44
N ASP A 432 12.81 27.81 -23.68
CA ASP A 432 13.88 28.60 -24.32
C ASP A 432 13.50 30.09 -24.55
N ASP A 433 12.21 30.42 -24.51
CA ASP A 433 11.70 31.80 -24.59
C ASP A 433 11.90 32.59 -23.28
N ILE A 434 12.66 32.01 -22.35
CA ILE A 434 12.94 32.56 -21.02
C ILE A 434 14.46 32.60 -20.83
N LYS A 435 15.11 33.44 -21.64
CA LYS A 435 16.38 34.04 -21.21
C LYS A 435 16.04 35.02 -20.09
N ASP A 436 16.79 34.98 -18.99
CA ASP A 436 16.66 35.93 -17.87
C ASP A 436 16.57 37.37 -18.42
N PRO A 437 15.76 38.24 -17.80
CA PRO A 437 15.80 39.66 -18.11
C PRO A 437 17.22 40.25 -17.95
#